data_AF-A0A7C5BKY2-F1
#
_entry.id   AF-A0A7C5BKY2-F1
#
_cell.length_a   1.000
_cell.length_b   1.000
_cell.length_c   1.000
_cell.angle_alpha   90.00
_cell.angle_beta   90.00
_cell.angle_gamma   90.00
#
_symmetry.space_group_name_H-M   'P 1'
#
loop_
_entity.id
_entity.type
_entity.pdbx_description
1 polymer ?
#
loop_
_entity_poly.entity_id
_entity_poly.type
_entity_poly.pdbx_seq_one_letter_code
_entity_poly.pdbx_strand_id
1 'polypeptide(L)'
;MGIGGEPTTLWEIWLAALITLAIYTFLYSDNKLYRALLNTSIGLSVGYWFVVGWKQVLGPKWWDLAWGGFKPKIPHNAVWVTKPIMWIGNLFSYIGDHPWAFTYWLFLGLLGTLWYFQLSRKYMWLSRIVIGMTIGMGAAATFKGAFLLNAPQIEDSFRPLLATTPDSLWSNGAPISVGAPINWLQSINNIIFVGTVVCVMVYFFFSFSHDRKPFGGMAKIGRWMLMITFGAFFGNTIMTRMAIFLERVQFLVRDWAKNAVPNTPGIYYAYGFAILFVLIAIYYILARRHPTAPTSPDAMNKEG
;
A
#
# COMPACT_ATOMS: atom_id res chain seq x y z
N MET A 1 -7.53 2.88 -13.95
CA MET A 1 -6.48 3.15 -14.97
C MET A 1 -5.86 1.80 -15.33
N GLY A 2 -6.39 1.14 -16.35
CA GLY A 2 -5.86 -0.15 -16.82
C GLY A 2 -4.48 0.06 -17.44
N ILE A 3 -3.54 -0.81 -17.09
CA ILE A 3 -2.20 -0.84 -17.70
C ILE A 3 -2.37 -1.43 -19.10
N GLY A 4 -2.05 -0.63 -20.11
CA GLY A 4 -2.10 -1.01 -21.52
C GLY A 4 -3.17 -0.21 -22.26
N GLY A 5 -2.74 0.66 -23.17
CA GLY A 5 -3.61 1.46 -24.04
C GLY A 5 -4.33 0.65 -25.12
N GLU A 6 -4.74 -0.58 -24.80
CA GLU A 6 -5.64 -1.37 -25.62
C GLU A 6 -7.07 -0.82 -25.39
N PRO A 7 -7.88 -0.62 -26.45
CA PRO A 7 -9.27 -0.22 -26.27
C PRO A 7 -9.99 -1.33 -25.51
N THR A 8 -10.34 -1.07 -24.25
CA THR A 8 -11.17 -1.97 -23.45
C THR A 8 -12.43 -2.27 -24.24
N THR A 9 -12.60 -3.52 -24.62
CA THR A 9 -13.71 -3.91 -25.47
C THR A 9 -15.02 -3.64 -24.71
N LEU A 10 -16.06 -3.15 -25.40
CA LEU A 10 -17.31 -2.70 -24.74
C LEU A 10 -17.88 -3.75 -23.77
N TRP A 11 -17.75 -5.05 -24.10
CA TRP A 11 -18.24 -6.14 -23.26
C TRP A 11 -17.51 -6.24 -21.91
N GLU A 12 -16.22 -5.91 -21.83
CA GLU A 12 -15.44 -5.91 -20.57
C GLU A 12 -15.97 -4.86 -19.60
N ILE A 13 -16.34 -3.69 -20.14
CA ILE A 13 -16.88 -2.56 -19.37
C ILE A 13 -18.26 -2.91 -18.80
N TRP A 14 -19.09 -3.58 -19.60
CA TRP A 14 -20.41 -4.08 -19.17
C TRP A 14 -20.30 -5.21 -18.14
N LEU A 15 -19.38 -6.15 -18.34
CA LEU A 15 -19.10 -7.23 -17.38
C LEU A 15 -18.63 -6.64 -16.03
N ALA A 16 -17.71 -5.68 -16.06
CA ALA A 16 -17.19 -5.03 -14.87
C ALA A 16 -18.26 -4.20 -14.13
N ALA A 17 -19.20 -3.57 -14.86
CA ALA A 17 -20.34 -2.88 -14.25
C ALA A 17 -21.33 -3.85 -13.59
N LEU A 18 -21.62 -4.99 -14.23
CA LEU A 18 -22.44 -6.06 -13.65
C LEU A 18 -21.82 -6.63 -12.37
N ILE A 19 -20.52 -6.92 -12.39
CA ILE A 19 -19.78 -7.39 -11.21
C ILE A 19 -19.80 -6.32 -10.10
N THR A 20 -19.67 -5.05 -10.45
CA THR A 20 -19.71 -3.94 -9.49
C THR A 20 -21.09 -3.82 -8.82
N LEU A 21 -22.17 -3.91 -9.59
CA LEU A 21 -23.54 -3.94 -9.04
C LEU A 21 -23.79 -5.19 -8.17
N ALA A 22 -23.26 -6.34 -8.58
CA ALA A 22 -23.34 -7.56 -7.78
C ALA A 22 -22.58 -7.44 -6.45
N ILE A 23 -21.45 -6.71 -6.41
CA ILE A 23 -20.71 -6.42 -5.17
C ILE A 23 -21.51 -5.46 -4.26
N TYR A 24 -22.22 -4.49 -4.82
CA TYR A 24 -23.08 -3.58 -4.04
C TYR A 24 -24.29 -4.26 -3.37
N THR A 25 -24.60 -5.50 -3.74
CA THR A 25 -25.62 -6.33 -3.06
C THR A 25 -25.30 -6.56 -1.57
N PHE A 26 -24.03 -6.39 -1.17
CA PHE A 26 -23.58 -6.41 0.23
C PHE A 26 -24.36 -5.46 1.16
N LEU A 27 -24.82 -4.32 0.62
CA LEU A 27 -25.50 -3.30 1.43
C LEU A 27 -26.91 -3.75 1.89
N TYR A 28 -27.48 -4.82 1.32
CA TYR A 28 -28.87 -5.21 1.55
C TYR A 28 -29.08 -6.64 2.09
N SER A 29 -28.27 -7.63 1.71
CA SER A 29 -28.19 -8.92 2.43
C SER A 29 -27.01 -9.80 1.97
N ASP A 30 -26.57 -10.70 2.84
CA ASP A 30 -25.41 -11.57 2.68
C ASP A 30 -25.69 -12.75 1.73
N ASN A 31 -25.77 -12.49 0.43
CA ASN A 31 -26.09 -13.50 -0.60
C ASN A 31 -24.86 -14.36 -0.98
N LYS A 32 -25.08 -15.66 -1.28
CA LYS A 32 -24.01 -16.59 -1.71
C LYS A 32 -23.24 -16.10 -2.96
N LEU A 33 -23.96 -15.46 -3.89
CA LEU A 33 -23.39 -14.89 -5.10
C LEU A 33 -22.43 -13.71 -4.82
N TYR A 34 -22.78 -12.86 -3.85
CA TYR A 34 -21.90 -11.79 -3.38
C TYR A 34 -20.60 -12.36 -2.80
N ARG A 35 -20.70 -13.35 -1.90
CA ARG A 35 -19.52 -13.97 -1.27
C ARG A 35 -18.58 -14.63 -2.29
N ALA A 36 -19.14 -15.32 -3.29
CA ALA A 36 -18.35 -15.94 -4.35
C ALA A 36 -17.62 -14.92 -5.24
N LEU A 37 -18.31 -13.84 -5.64
CA LEU A 37 -17.73 -12.77 -6.46
C LEU A 37 -16.68 -11.97 -5.69
N LEU A 38 -16.93 -11.69 -4.41
CA LEU A 38 -15.98 -11.00 -3.54
C LEU A 38 -14.70 -11.82 -3.37
N ASN A 39 -14.81 -13.11 -3.02
CA ASN A 39 -13.65 -13.99 -2.82
C ASN A 39 -12.84 -14.14 -4.12
N THR A 40 -13.52 -14.27 -5.26
CA THR A 40 -12.84 -14.31 -6.57
C THR A 40 -12.13 -12.99 -6.88
N SER A 41 -12.75 -11.84 -6.59
CA SER A 41 -12.15 -10.53 -6.81
C SER A 41 -10.93 -10.29 -5.91
N ILE A 42 -11.00 -10.69 -4.64
CA ILE A 42 -9.88 -10.65 -3.71
C ILE A 42 -8.77 -11.59 -4.19
N GLY A 43 -9.11 -12.80 -4.64
CA GLY A 43 -8.15 -13.75 -5.21
C GLY A 43 -7.43 -13.23 -6.46
N LEU A 44 -8.16 -12.60 -7.39
CA LEU A 44 -7.58 -11.93 -8.56
C LEU A 44 -6.65 -10.78 -8.15
N SER A 45 -7.04 -10.00 -7.13
CA SER A 45 -6.21 -8.91 -6.61
C SER A 45 -4.91 -9.44 -6.02
N VAL A 46 -4.96 -10.50 -5.21
CA VAL A 46 -3.78 -11.16 -4.65
C VAL A 46 -2.90 -11.75 -5.76
N GLY A 47 -3.49 -12.41 -6.76
CA GLY A 47 -2.76 -12.93 -7.91
C GLY A 47 -2.07 -11.84 -8.73
N TYR A 48 -2.74 -10.71 -8.93
CA TYR A 48 -2.13 -9.53 -9.57
C TYR A 48 -0.92 -9.03 -8.77
N TRP A 49 -1.08 -8.83 -7.46
CA TRP A 49 0.02 -8.40 -6.59
C TRP A 49 1.18 -9.40 -6.56
N PHE A 50 0.89 -10.70 -6.63
CA PHE A 50 1.92 -11.72 -6.77
C PHE A 50 2.70 -11.58 -8.08
N VAL A 51 2.02 -11.41 -9.22
CA VAL A 51 2.69 -11.21 -10.52
C VAL A 51 3.48 -9.90 -10.57
N VAL A 52 2.95 -8.83 -9.99
CA VAL A 52 3.65 -7.56 -9.84
C VAL A 52 4.89 -7.73 -8.97
N GLY A 53 4.75 -8.40 -7.82
CA GLY A 53 5.88 -8.75 -6.95
C GLY A 53 6.92 -9.58 -7.69
N TRP A 54 6.49 -10.53 -8.53
CA TRP A 54 7.40 -11.28 -9.39
C TRP A 54 8.11 -10.39 -10.40
N LYS A 55 7.39 -9.60 -11.19
CA LYS A 55 8.00 -8.78 -12.26
C LYS A 55 8.81 -7.60 -11.76
N GLN A 56 8.47 -7.03 -10.61
CA GLN A 56 9.10 -5.81 -10.11
C GLN A 56 10.15 -6.06 -9.03
N VAL A 57 10.03 -7.17 -8.28
CA VAL A 57 10.90 -7.45 -7.13
C VAL A 57 11.65 -8.75 -7.35
N LEU A 58 10.97 -9.90 -7.36
CA LEU A 58 11.66 -11.20 -7.39
C LEU A 58 12.44 -11.41 -8.68
N GLY A 59 11.87 -11.05 -9.83
CA GLY A 59 12.50 -11.14 -11.14
C GLY A 59 13.79 -10.31 -11.20
N PRO A 60 13.71 -8.98 -11.27
CA PRO A 60 14.89 -8.15 -11.49
C PRO A 60 15.86 -8.12 -10.30
N LYS A 61 15.37 -8.12 -9.06
CA LYS A 61 16.24 -7.93 -7.88
C LYS A 61 16.81 -9.23 -7.32
N TRP A 62 16.16 -10.36 -7.57
CA TRP A 62 16.61 -11.65 -7.02
C TRP A 62 16.95 -12.66 -8.12
N TRP A 63 16.06 -12.93 -9.08
CA TRP A 63 16.25 -13.93 -10.11
C TRP A 63 17.28 -13.50 -11.18
N ASP A 64 17.13 -12.31 -11.74
CA ASP A 64 18.09 -11.74 -12.69
C ASP A 64 19.39 -11.35 -12.00
N LEU A 65 19.39 -10.99 -10.71
CA LEU A 65 20.65 -10.78 -10.00
C LEU A 65 21.36 -12.11 -9.74
N ALA A 66 20.59 -13.16 -9.43
CA ALA A 66 21.12 -14.49 -9.14
C ALA A 66 21.61 -15.24 -10.36
N TRP A 67 20.87 -15.16 -11.45
CA TRP A 67 21.16 -15.86 -12.69
C TRP A 67 21.68 -14.94 -13.79
N GLY A 68 21.75 -13.62 -13.54
CA GLY A 68 22.26 -12.60 -14.47
C GLY A 68 23.75 -12.72 -14.75
N GLY A 69 24.54 -13.02 -13.71
CA GLY A 69 25.96 -13.36 -13.89
C GLY A 69 26.15 -14.60 -14.76
N PHE A 70 25.18 -15.52 -14.72
CA PHE A 70 25.17 -16.76 -15.48
C PHE A 70 24.39 -16.67 -16.80
N LYS A 71 24.06 -15.46 -17.30
CA LYS A 71 23.35 -15.32 -18.57
C LYS A 71 24.24 -15.85 -19.70
N PRO A 72 23.87 -16.99 -20.30
CA PRO A 72 24.72 -17.60 -21.30
C PRO A 72 24.71 -16.70 -22.55
N LYS A 73 25.88 -16.41 -23.11
CA LYS A 73 25.97 -15.75 -24.42
C LYS A 73 25.61 -16.76 -25.50
N ILE A 74 24.31 -17.04 -25.66
CA ILE A 74 23.79 -17.97 -26.66
C ILE A 74 23.38 -17.16 -27.89
N PRO A 75 23.94 -17.43 -29.07
CA PRO A 75 23.50 -16.77 -30.30
C PRO A 75 22.04 -17.15 -30.61
N HIS A 76 21.23 -16.19 -31.07
CA HIS A 76 19.78 -16.36 -31.23
C HIS A 76 19.39 -17.50 -32.19
N ASN A 77 20.31 -17.92 -33.06
CA ASN A 77 20.18 -19.02 -34.03
C ASN A 77 20.63 -20.39 -33.49
N ALA A 78 21.00 -20.51 -32.21
CA ALA A 78 21.39 -21.78 -31.61
C ALA A 78 20.23 -22.80 -31.62
N VAL A 79 20.53 -24.02 -32.06
CA VAL A 79 19.61 -25.17 -32.03
C VAL A 79 19.15 -25.42 -30.59
N TRP A 80 17.85 -25.62 -30.36
CA TRP A 80 17.31 -25.78 -28.99
C TRP A 80 18.03 -26.87 -28.19
N VAL A 81 18.42 -27.97 -28.83
CA VAL A 81 19.13 -29.10 -28.19
C VAL A 81 20.56 -28.74 -27.75
N THR A 82 21.20 -27.74 -28.38
CA THR A 82 22.55 -27.29 -28.00
C THR A 82 22.55 -26.17 -26.96
N LYS A 83 21.39 -25.52 -26.72
CA LYS A 83 21.24 -24.47 -25.70
C LYS A 83 21.57 -24.93 -24.27
N PRO A 84 21.14 -26.13 -23.79
CA PRO A 84 21.50 -26.63 -22.47
C PRO A 84 23.01 -26.90 -22.35
N ILE A 85 23.62 -27.48 -23.38
CA ILE A 85 25.05 -27.79 -23.41
C ILE A 85 25.88 -26.49 -23.38
N MET A 86 25.50 -25.50 -24.17
CA MET A 86 26.12 -24.17 -24.14
C MET A 86 25.88 -23.43 -22.83
N TRP A 87 24.72 -23.60 -22.20
CA TRP A 87 24.45 -23.03 -20.87
C TRP A 87 25.42 -23.61 -19.84
N ILE A 88 25.63 -24.93 -19.83
CA ILE A 88 26.60 -25.60 -18.96
C ILE A 88 28.04 -25.16 -19.28
N GLY A 89 28.41 -25.06 -20.56
CA GLY A 89 29.73 -24.59 -20.96
C GLY A 89 30.01 -23.15 -20.49
N ASN A 90 29.06 -22.24 -20.71
CA ASN A 90 29.15 -20.86 -20.22
C ASN A 90 29.19 -20.76 -18.69
N LEU A 91 28.53 -21.67 -17.97
CA LEU A 91 28.62 -21.76 -16.52
C LEU A 91 30.06 -22.05 -16.07
N PHE A 92 30.71 -23.05 -16.66
CA PHE A 92 32.10 -23.37 -16.33
C PHE A 92 33.08 -22.27 -16.74
N SER A 93 32.87 -21.62 -17.89
CA SER A 93 33.64 -20.45 -18.30
C SER A 93 33.47 -19.27 -17.32
N TYR A 94 32.25 -18.97 -16.90
CA TYR A 94 31.96 -17.90 -15.94
C TYR A 94 32.59 -18.17 -14.57
N ILE A 95 32.57 -19.43 -14.11
CA ILE A 95 33.23 -19.85 -12.86
C ILE A 95 34.75 -19.63 -12.95
N GLY A 96 35.34 -19.89 -14.12
CA GLY A 96 36.77 -19.65 -14.38
C GLY A 96 37.13 -18.15 -14.46
N ASP A 97 36.30 -17.35 -15.12
CA ASP A 97 36.55 -15.92 -15.36
C ASP A 97 36.25 -15.05 -14.12
N HIS A 98 35.28 -15.46 -13.27
CA HIS A 98 34.83 -14.71 -12.10
C HIS A 98 34.85 -15.56 -10.82
N PRO A 99 36.04 -16.00 -10.35
CA PRO A 99 36.16 -16.92 -9.22
C PRO A 99 35.61 -16.33 -7.91
N TRP A 100 35.76 -15.01 -7.71
CA TRP A 100 35.23 -14.30 -6.54
C TRP A 100 33.70 -14.18 -6.57
N ALA A 101 33.08 -13.95 -7.73
CA ALA A 101 31.63 -13.89 -7.86
C ALA A 101 30.99 -15.25 -7.56
N PHE A 102 31.57 -16.33 -8.10
CA PHE A 102 31.14 -17.69 -7.80
C PHE A 102 31.30 -18.04 -6.31
N THR A 103 32.38 -17.58 -5.67
CA THR A 103 32.59 -17.78 -4.23
C THR A 103 31.48 -17.12 -3.40
N TYR A 104 31.03 -15.90 -3.74
CA TYR A 104 29.89 -15.27 -3.07
C TYR A 104 28.57 -16.03 -3.28
N TRP A 105 28.34 -16.58 -4.48
CA TRP A 105 27.20 -17.45 -4.76
C TRP A 105 27.26 -18.77 -3.96
N LEU A 106 28.44 -19.33 -3.79
CA LEU A 106 28.67 -20.54 -3.00
C LEU A 106 28.44 -20.27 -1.51
N PHE A 107 28.89 -19.13 -0.98
CA PHE A 107 28.54 -18.70 0.38
C PHE A 107 27.03 -18.51 0.55
N LEU A 108 26.34 -17.89 -0.42
CA LEU A 108 24.88 -17.76 -0.40
C LEU A 108 24.17 -19.12 -0.44
N GLY A 109 24.64 -20.04 -1.29
CA GLY A 109 24.13 -21.41 -1.40
C GLY A 109 24.39 -22.23 -0.13
N LEU A 110 25.54 -22.03 0.51
CA LEU A 110 25.84 -22.63 1.81
C LEU A 110 24.88 -22.09 2.88
N LEU A 111 24.65 -20.78 2.96
CA LEU A 111 23.68 -20.21 3.88
C LEU A 111 22.24 -20.68 3.59
N GLY A 112 21.88 -20.84 2.32
CA GLY A 112 20.58 -21.38 1.91
C GLY A 112 20.42 -22.86 2.28
N THR A 113 21.45 -23.67 2.09
CA THR A 113 21.44 -25.10 2.48
C THR A 113 21.39 -25.26 4.00
N LEU A 114 22.04 -24.36 4.75
CA LEU A 114 21.99 -24.34 6.21
C LEU A 114 20.57 -24.15 6.76
N TRP A 115 19.70 -23.46 6.02
CA TRP A 115 18.30 -23.28 6.38
C TRP A 115 17.53 -24.62 6.41
N TYR A 116 17.80 -25.53 5.47
CA TYR A 116 17.14 -26.84 5.37
C TYR A 116 17.43 -27.79 6.54
N PHE A 117 18.49 -27.55 7.32
CA PHE A 117 18.73 -28.30 8.56
C PHE A 117 17.68 -28.08 9.64
N GLN A 118 16.69 -27.20 9.42
CA GLN A 118 15.49 -27.09 10.25
C GLN A 118 14.70 -28.41 10.34
N LEU A 119 14.82 -29.30 9.35
CA LEU A 119 14.14 -30.59 9.30
C LEU A 119 14.78 -31.64 10.23
N SER A 120 16.01 -31.41 10.69
CA SER A 120 16.72 -32.33 11.59
C SER A 120 16.75 -31.82 13.02
N ARG A 121 16.32 -32.64 13.99
CA ARG A 121 16.40 -32.30 15.43
C ARG A 121 17.84 -32.16 15.93
N LYS A 122 18.82 -32.81 15.29
CA LYS A 122 20.23 -32.82 15.73
C LYS A 122 21.02 -31.58 15.28
N TYR A 123 20.79 -31.09 14.05
CA TYR A 123 21.56 -29.98 13.46
C TYR A 123 20.79 -28.65 13.40
N MET A 124 19.69 -28.54 14.14
CA MET A 124 18.85 -27.35 14.18
C MET A 124 19.60 -26.06 14.53
N TRP A 125 20.67 -26.13 15.34
CA TRP A 125 21.50 -24.98 15.68
C TRP A 125 22.08 -24.26 14.44
N LEU A 126 22.45 -24.99 13.39
CA LEU A 126 22.99 -24.39 12.16
C LEU A 126 21.95 -23.50 11.46
N SER A 127 20.69 -23.94 11.41
CA SER A 127 19.59 -23.17 10.81
C SER A 127 19.29 -21.91 11.63
N ARG A 128 19.48 -21.92 12.96
CA ARG A 128 19.27 -20.73 13.82
C ARG A 128 20.17 -19.55 13.46
N ILE A 129 21.39 -19.83 12.99
CA ILE A 129 22.32 -18.77 12.55
C ILE A 129 21.76 -18.07 11.31
N VAL A 130 21.26 -18.83 10.34
CA VAL A 130 20.64 -18.30 9.12
C VAL A 130 19.35 -17.55 9.46
N ILE A 131 18.48 -18.14 10.28
CA ILE A 131 17.23 -17.51 10.73
C ILE A 131 17.53 -16.20 11.47
N GLY A 132 18.53 -16.19 12.36
CA GLY A 132 18.97 -14.98 13.07
C GLY A 132 19.50 -13.90 12.13
N MET A 133 20.28 -14.27 11.12
CA MET A 133 20.74 -13.33 10.08
C MET A 133 19.58 -12.79 9.24
N THR A 134 18.62 -13.63 8.83
CA THR A 134 17.45 -13.19 8.05
C THR A 134 16.56 -12.26 8.86
N ILE A 135 16.28 -12.59 10.13
CA ILE A 135 15.51 -11.73 11.03
C ILE A 135 16.27 -10.42 11.29
N GLY A 136 17.58 -10.49 11.54
CA GLY A 136 18.42 -9.31 11.75
C GLY A 136 18.48 -8.40 10.52
N MET A 137 18.63 -8.97 9.32
CA MET A 137 18.60 -8.21 8.06
C MET A 137 17.21 -7.59 7.81
N GLY A 138 16.12 -8.33 8.07
CA GLY A 138 14.76 -7.82 7.98
C GLY A 138 14.48 -6.69 8.97
N ALA A 139 14.91 -6.85 10.23
CA ALA A 139 14.82 -5.84 11.27
C ALA A 139 15.67 -4.60 10.93
N ALA A 140 16.87 -4.77 10.39
CA ALA A 140 17.72 -3.66 9.95
C ALA A 140 17.12 -2.92 8.75
N ALA A 141 16.54 -3.63 7.78
CA ALA A 141 15.90 -3.03 6.62
C ALA A 141 14.65 -2.24 7.02
N THR A 142 13.81 -2.80 7.90
CA THR A 142 12.62 -2.11 8.43
C THR A 142 13.00 -0.94 9.32
N PHE A 143 14.00 -1.07 10.17
CA PHE A 143 14.54 0.04 10.97
C PHE A 143 15.08 1.16 10.08
N LYS A 144 15.89 0.84 9.06
CA LYS A 144 16.38 1.81 8.09
C LYS A 144 15.23 2.51 7.38
N GLY A 145 14.22 1.77 6.94
CA GLY A 145 13.02 2.33 6.33
C GLY A 145 12.28 3.29 7.26
N ALA A 146 11.99 2.86 8.49
CA ALA A 146 11.32 3.67 9.49
C ALA A 146 12.14 4.92 9.85
N PHE A 147 13.45 4.77 10.02
CA PHE A 147 14.35 5.88 10.32
C PHE A 147 14.39 6.89 9.17
N LEU A 148 14.54 6.43 7.92
CA LEU A 148 14.56 7.33 6.77
C LEU A 148 13.22 8.06 6.55
N LEU A 149 12.10 7.45 6.93
CA LEU A 149 10.79 8.07 6.84
C LEU A 149 10.53 9.07 7.99
N ASN A 150 10.99 8.75 9.21
CA ASN A 150 10.72 9.55 10.40
C ASN A 150 11.79 10.60 10.69
N ALA A 151 13.05 10.39 10.30
CA ALA A 151 14.15 11.33 10.57
C ALA A 151 13.91 12.71 9.94
N PRO A 152 13.46 12.83 8.68
CA PRO A 152 13.09 14.13 8.12
C PRO A 152 11.93 14.79 8.88
N GLN A 153 10.96 14.01 9.36
CA GLN A 153 9.84 14.55 10.15
C GLN A 153 10.28 15.07 11.52
N ILE A 154 11.30 14.46 12.12
CA ILE A 154 11.92 14.92 13.36
C ILE A 154 12.69 16.22 13.10
N GLU A 155 13.46 16.29 12.02
CA GLU A 155 14.17 17.50 11.60
C GLU A 155 13.19 18.66 11.34
N ASP A 156 12.12 18.41 10.56
CA ASP A 156 11.06 19.36 10.26
C ASP A 156 10.27 19.82 11.48
N SER A 157 10.38 19.11 12.61
CA SER A 157 9.75 19.51 13.87
C SER A 157 10.53 20.62 14.60
N PHE A 158 11.83 20.80 14.30
CA PHE A 158 12.65 21.89 14.84
C PHE A 158 12.46 23.19 14.06
N ARG A 159 11.20 23.64 13.92
CA ARG A 159 10.87 24.86 13.16
C ARG A 159 11.34 26.13 13.89
N PRO A 160 11.91 27.11 13.18
CA PRO A 160 12.26 28.39 13.79
C PRO A 160 10.99 29.14 14.23
N LEU A 161 11.00 29.65 15.47
CA LEU A 161 9.86 30.37 16.05
C LEU A 161 9.55 31.67 15.32
N LEU A 162 10.60 32.35 14.87
CA LEU A 162 10.50 33.52 14.00
C LEU A 162 10.83 33.04 12.59
N ALA A 163 9.78 32.80 11.81
CA ALA A 163 9.91 32.48 10.41
C ALA A 163 10.17 33.76 9.64
N THR A 164 11.38 33.88 9.13
CA THR A 164 11.73 34.91 8.15
C THR A 164 11.54 34.30 6.77
N THR A 165 10.71 34.90 5.92
CA THR A 165 10.73 34.54 4.50
C THR A 165 11.98 35.15 3.90
N PRO A 166 12.90 34.35 3.32
CA PRO A 166 13.89 34.91 2.44
C PRO A 166 13.13 35.35 1.20
N ASP A 167 12.67 36.59 1.18
CA ASP A 167 12.27 37.23 -0.05
C ASP A 167 13.57 37.42 -0.82
N SER A 168 13.97 36.42 -1.60
CA SER A 168 15.05 36.57 -2.55
C SER A 168 14.55 37.50 -3.66
N LEU A 169 14.58 38.81 -3.39
CA LEU A 169 14.55 39.81 -4.44
C LEU A 169 15.82 39.60 -5.26
N TRP A 170 15.66 38.88 -6.37
CA TRP A 170 16.71 38.69 -7.36
C TRP A 170 17.00 40.04 -8.01
N SER A 171 18.20 40.56 -7.82
CA SER A 171 18.72 41.70 -8.57
C SER A 171 20.21 41.48 -8.83
N ASN A 172 20.60 41.58 -10.10
CA ASN A 172 21.97 41.41 -10.59
C ASN A 172 22.66 40.08 -10.25
N GLY A 173 21.98 38.94 -10.42
CA GLY A 173 22.62 37.62 -10.45
C GLY A 173 23.18 37.12 -9.11
N ALA A 174 22.91 37.82 -8.00
CA ALA A 174 23.15 37.36 -6.64
C ALA A 174 21.89 37.58 -5.81
N PRO A 175 21.51 36.65 -4.91
CA PRO A 175 20.40 36.90 -3.99
C PRO A 175 20.77 38.06 -3.06
N ILE A 176 20.09 39.20 -3.20
CA ILE A 176 20.22 40.29 -2.24
C ILE A 176 19.44 39.87 -1.00
N SER A 177 20.14 39.62 0.10
CA SER A 177 19.54 39.44 1.42
C SER A 177 19.06 40.80 1.96
N VAL A 178 17.98 41.31 1.37
CA VAL A 178 17.20 42.37 2.01
C VAL A 178 16.66 41.77 3.29
N GLY A 179 16.99 42.38 4.44
CA GLY A 179 16.74 41.83 5.78
C GLY A 179 15.44 41.05 5.84
N ALA A 180 15.55 39.76 6.14
CA ALA A 180 14.47 38.81 5.91
C ALA A 180 13.23 39.24 6.73
N PRO A 181 12.18 39.78 6.09
CA PRO A 181 11.04 40.32 6.81
C PRO A 181 10.38 39.19 7.60
N ILE A 182 9.95 39.52 8.83
CA ILE A 182 9.26 38.55 9.69
C ILE A 182 7.93 38.22 9.03
N ASN A 183 7.78 36.98 8.58
CA ASN A 183 6.49 36.47 8.16
C ASN A 183 5.71 36.08 9.41
N TRP A 184 4.90 37.03 9.90
CA TRP A 184 4.11 36.86 11.11
C TRP A 184 3.18 35.65 11.05
N LEU A 185 2.59 35.37 9.88
CA LEU A 185 1.66 34.25 9.73
C LEU A 185 2.38 32.90 9.85
N GLN A 186 3.54 32.76 9.21
CA GLN A 186 4.35 31.55 9.30
C GLN A 186 4.97 31.40 10.69
N SER A 187 5.36 32.50 11.33
CA SER A 187 5.87 32.50 12.71
C SER A 187 4.79 32.04 13.69
N ILE A 188 3.55 32.52 13.56
CA ILE A 188 2.42 32.08 14.38
C ILE A 188 2.16 30.57 14.18
N ASN A 189 2.19 30.08 12.93
CA ASN A 189 2.04 28.65 12.66
C ASN A 189 3.14 27.82 13.34
N ASN A 190 4.40 28.24 13.22
CA ASN A 190 5.53 27.55 13.84
C ASN A 190 5.44 27.57 15.37
N ILE A 191 5.01 28.69 15.98
CA ILE A 191 4.80 28.79 17.43
C ILE A 191 3.70 27.83 17.89
N ILE A 192 2.57 27.77 17.16
CA ILE A 192 1.48 26.83 17.47
C ILE A 192 1.96 25.37 17.34
N PHE A 193 2.75 25.07 16.31
CA PHE A 193 3.31 23.74 16.08
C PHE A 193 4.26 23.33 17.21
N VAL A 194 5.27 24.16 17.51
CA VAL A 194 6.24 23.89 18.59
C VAL A 194 5.52 23.81 19.94
N GLY A 195 4.56 24.70 20.20
CA GLY A 195 3.73 24.66 21.40
C GLY A 195 2.94 23.37 21.53
N THR A 196 2.40 22.85 20.43
CA THR A 196 1.69 21.56 20.37
C THR A 196 2.63 20.40 20.70
N VAL A 197 3.81 20.36 20.07
CA VAL A 197 4.84 19.33 20.34
C VAL A 197 5.25 19.35 21.81
N VAL A 198 5.53 20.53 22.38
CA VAL A 198 5.90 20.67 23.79
C VAL A 198 4.77 20.21 24.71
N CYS A 199 3.51 20.57 24.44
CA CYS A 199 2.38 20.11 25.27
C CYS A 199 2.23 18.58 25.26
N VAL A 200 2.40 17.96 24.10
CA VAL A 200 2.35 16.49 23.94
C VAL A 200 3.56 15.82 24.61
N MET A 201 4.76 16.39 24.48
CA MET A 201 5.95 15.90 25.18
C MET A 201 5.79 15.99 26.70
N VAL A 202 5.28 17.11 27.22
CA VAL A 202 4.98 17.25 28.66
C VAL A 202 3.98 16.19 29.12
N TYR A 203 2.99 15.81 28.30
CA TYR A 203 2.06 14.72 28.64
C TYR A 203 2.74 13.35 28.76
N PHE A 204 3.68 13.01 27.86
CA PHE A 204 4.38 11.71 27.87
C PHE A 204 5.64 11.67 28.74
N PHE A 205 6.13 12.81 29.20
CA PHE A 205 7.34 12.87 30.00
C PHE A 205 7.06 12.43 31.44
N PHE A 206 7.18 11.13 31.70
CA PHE A 206 6.90 10.51 33.01
C PHE A 206 8.01 10.73 34.06
N SER A 207 9.15 11.30 33.69
CA SER A 207 10.33 11.39 34.57
C SER A 207 10.25 12.50 35.63
N PHE A 208 9.26 13.41 35.54
CA PHE A 208 9.00 14.42 36.56
C PHE A 208 7.55 14.35 37.02
N SER A 209 7.29 14.54 38.32
CA SER A 209 5.92 14.64 38.83
C SER A 209 5.28 15.95 38.35
N HIS A 210 4.10 15.87 37.75
CA HIS A 210 3.36 17.04 37.22
C HIS A 210 2.66 17.87 38.31
N ASP A 211 3.30 18.04 39.47
CA ASP A 211 2.66 18.64 40.66
C ASP A 211 2.51 20.17 40.55
N ARG A 212 3.24 20.80 39.61
CA ARG A 212 3.19 22.25 39.37
C ARG A 212 2.05 22.62 38.39
N LYS A 213 1.18 23.56 38.79
CA LYS A 213 -0.01 24.04 38.05
C LYS A 213 0.17 24.26 36.53
N PRO A 214 1.22 24.90 36.00
CA PRO A 214 1.35 25.10 34.54
C PRO A 214 1.60 23.80 33.77
N PHE A 215 2.38 22.88 34.34
CA PHE A 215 2.70 21.60 33.69
C PHE A 215 1.51 20.65 33.64
N GLY A 216 0.65 20.66 34.68
CA GLY A 216 -0.60 19.90 34.67
C GLY A 216 -1.61 20.39 33.61
N GLY A 217 -1.65 21.70 33.35
CA GLY A 217 -2.47 22.29 32.29
C GLY A 217 -2.00 21.91 30.88
N MET A 218 -0.70 22.05 30.61
CA MET A 218 -0.09 21.68 29.33
C MET A 218 -0.26 20.18 29.02
N ALA A 219 -0.10 19.31 30.02
CA ALA A 219 -0.32 17.87 29.87
C ALA A 219 -1.78 17.52 29.52
N LYS A 220 -2.76 18.26 30.06
CA LYS A 220 -4.19 18.06 29.72
C LYS A 220 -4.47 18.43 28.27
N ILE A 221 -3.91 19.53 27.78
CA ILE A 221 -4.04 19.96 26.39
C ILE A 221 -3.38 18.94 25.45
N GLY A 222 -2.16 18.49 25.79
CA GLY A 222 -1.46 17.44 25.03
C GLY A 222 -2.27 16.14 24.93
N ARG A 223 -2.91 15.71 26.03
CA ARG A 223 -3.81 14.54 26.03
C ARG A 223 -5.00 14.71 25.08
N TRP A 224 -5.66 15.87 25.11
CA TRP A 224 -6.79 16.15 24.22
C TRP A 224 -6.37 16.15 22.75
N MET A 225 -5.24 16.78 22.43
CA MET A 225 -4.71 16.78 21.06
C MET A 225 -4.39 15.35 20.59
N LEU A 226 -3.79 14.52 21.44
CA LEU A 226 -3.56 13.10 21.14
C LEU A 226 -4.85 12.33 20.89
N MET A 227 -5.90 12.57 21.69
CA MET A 227 -7.19 11.91 21.50
C MET A 227 -7.80 12.26 20.13
N ILE A 228 -7.66 13.52 19.67
CA ILE A 228 -8.12 13.94 18.34
C ILE A 228 -7.29 13.26 17.25
N THR A 229 -5.96 13.24 17.38
CA THR A 229 -5.07 12.59 16.40
C THR A 229 -5.32 11.09 16.33
N PHE A 230 -5.45 10.39 17.46
CA PHE A 230 -5.83 8.98 17.48
C PHE A 230 -7.22 8.77 16.91
N GLY A 231 -8.18 9.66 17.18
CA GLY A 231 -9.51 9.65 16.55
C GLY A 231 -9.44 9.70 15.02
N ALA A 232 -8.59 10.56 14.47
CA ALA A 232 -8.33 10.62 13.03
C ALA A 232 -7.65 9.34 12.50
N PHE A 233 -6.68 8.77 13.23
CA PHE A 233 -6.05 7.50 12.86
C PHE A 233 -7.03 6.32 12.89
N PHE A 234 -7.93 6.25 13.88
CA PHE A 234 -9.00 5.26 13.91
C PHE A 234 -9.98 5.46 12.74
N GLY A 235 -10.23 6.70 12.30
CA GLY A 235 -11.01 7.01 11.10
C GLY A 235 -10.41 6.46 9.79
N ASN A 236 -9.10 6.21 9.74
CA ASN A 236 -8.46 5.58 8.58
C ASN A 236 -9.00 4.17 8.30
N THR A 237 -9.49 3.47 9.33
CA THR A 237 -10.13 2.15 9.16
C THR A 237 -11.47 2.23 8.42
N ILE A 238 -12.22 3.32 8.62
CA ILE A 238 -13.46 3.61 7.86
C ILE A 238 -13.11 4.02 6.43
N MET A 239 -12.01 4.77 6.26
CA MET A 239 -11.53 5.19 4.94
C MET A 239 -11.30 4.00 4.01
N THR A 240 -10.74 2.88 4.48
CA THR A 240 -10.54 1.70 3.62
C THR A 240 -11.85 1.14 3.05
N ARG A 241 -12.92 1.09 3.86
CA ARG A 241 -14.25 0.64 3.39
C ARG A 241 -14.88 1.66 2.45
N MET A 242 -14.74 2.95 2.73
CA MET A 242 -15.21 4.03 1.86
C MET A 242 -14.40 4.14 0.57
N ALA A 243 -13.11 3.81 0.58
CA ALA A 243 -12.23 3.84 -0.59
C ALA A 243 -12.63 2.78 -1.62
N ILE A 244 -12.91 1.55 -1.17
CA ILE A 244 -13.42 0.49 -2.07
C ILE A 244 -14.78 0.89 -2.66
N PHE A 245 -15.67 1.47 -1.85
CA PHE A 245 -16.94 2.02 -2.33
C PHE A 245 -16.70 3.11 -3.38
N LEU A 246 -15.82 4.07 -3.09
CA LEU A 246 -15.53 5.20 -3.95
C LEU A 246 -14.86 4.78 -5.26
N GLU A 247 -13.93 3.82 -5.25
CA GLU A 247 -13.34 3.25 -6.46
C GLU A 247 -14.41 2.64 -7.37
N ARG A 248 -15.41 1.98 -6.80
CA ARG A 248 -16.52 1.38 -7.55
C ARG A 248 -17.50 2.41 -8.08
N VAL A 249 -17.84 3.45 -7.29
CA VAL A 249 -18.62 4.60 -7.79
C VAL A 249 -17.86 5.32 -8.91
N GLN A 250 -16.55 5.54 -8.75
CA GLN A 250 -15.72 6.18 -9.75
C GLN A 250 -15.67 5.38 -11.05
N PHE A 251 -15.52 4.05 -10.98
CA PHE A 251 -15.60 3.18 -12.15
C PHE A 251 -16.95 3.33 -12.88
N LEU A 252 -18.07 3.26 -12.14
CA LEU A 252 -19.41 3.38 -12.73
C LEU A 252 -19.62 4.75 -13.41
N VAL A 253 -19.16 5.83 -12.78
CA VAL A 253 -19.36 7.19 -13.28
C VAL A 253 -18.37 7.57 -14.39
N ARG A 254 -17.09 7.20 -14.28
CA ARG A 254 -16.05 7.67 -15.20
C ARG A 254 -15.78 6.71 -16.36
N ASP A 255 -15.80 5.42 -16.09
CA ASP A 255 -15.39 4.40 -17.06
C ASP A 255 -16.60 3.72 -17.71
N TRP A 256 -17.65 3.39 -16.94
CA TRP A 256 -18.85 2.78 -17.51
C TRP A 256 -19.76 3.80 -18.19
N ALA A 257 -20.17 4.88 -17.50
CA ALA A 257 -21.14 5.85 -18.05
C ALA A 257 -20.64 6.55 -19.34
N LYS A 258 -19.33 6.81 -19.43
CA LYS A 258 -18.70 7.42 -20.60
C LYS A 258 -18.70 6.50 -21.83
N ASN A 259 -18.57 5.19 -21.64
CA ASN A 259 -18.40 4.22 -22.72
C ASN A 259 -19.70 3.47 -23.08
N ALA A 260 -20.67 3.42 -22.16
CA ALA A 260 -21.97 2.78 -22.36
C ALA A 260 -22.98 3.67 -23.11
N VAL A 261 -22.81 4.99 -23.05
CA VAL A 261 -23.73 5.97 -23.67
C VAL A 261 -23.05 6.60 -24.89
N PRO A 262 -23.72 6.70 -26.06
CA PRO A 262 -23.16 7.32 -27.26
C PRO A 262 -22.60 8.73 -27.00
N ASN A 263 -21.39 8.99 -27.52
CA ASN A 263 -20.56 10.19 -27.32
C ASN A 263 -21.29 11.51 -27.60
N THR A 264 -22.03 12.03 -26.61
CA THR A 264 -22.51 13.41 -26.56
C THR A 264 -21.90 14.09 -25.33
N PRO A 265 -21.04 15.11 -25.50
CA PRO A 265 -20.31 15.72 -24.39
C PRO A 265 -21.28 16.38 -23.39
N GLY A 266 -21.19 15.97 -22.12
CA GLY A 266 -21.92 16.56 -20.99
C GLY A 266 -23.12 15.75 -20.48
N ILE A 267 -23.70 14.85 -21.30
CA ILE A 267 -24.95 14.15 -20.96
C ILE A 267 -24.72 12.70 -20.47
N TYR A 268 -23.54 12.13 -20.73
CA TYR A 268 -23.18 10.77 -20.32
C TYR A 268 -23.21 10.57 -18.80
N TYR A 269 -22.80 11.56 -18.00
CA TYR A 269 -22.94 11.48 -16.54
C TYR A 269 -24.41 11.46 -16.12
N ALA A 270 -25.27 12.29 -16.72
CA ALA A 270 -26.69 12.34 -16.40
C ALA A 270 -27.42 11.04 -16.75
N TYR A 271 -27.17 10.47 -17.94
CA TYR A 271 -27.71 9.17 -18.32
C TYR A 271 -27.12 8.02 -17.49
N GLY A 272 -25.83 8.07 -17.17
CA GLY A 272 -25.19 7.11 -16.28
C GLY A 272 -25.82 7.11 -14.89
N PHE A 273 -26.05 8.29 -14.30
CA PHE A 273 -26.77 8.43 -13.03
C PHE A 273 -28.23 7.98 -13.15
N ALA A 274 -28.94 8.33 -14.23
CA ALA A 274 -30.32 7.90 -14.44
C ALA A 274 -30.43 6.37 -14.56
N ILE A 275 -29.54 5.73 -15.33
CA ILE A 275 -29.51 4.26 -15.46
C ILE A 275 -29.12 3.62 -14.13
N LEU A 276 -28.20 4.21 -13.37
CA LEU A 276 -27.81 3.72 -12.05
C LEU A 276 -28.98 3.83 -11.06
N PHE A 277 -29.73 4.94 -11.06
CA PHE A 277 -30.97 5.10 -10.28
C PHE A 277 -32.06 4.13 -10.72
N VAL A 278 -32.21 3.88 -12.03
CA VAL A 278 -33.17 2.91 -12.58
C VAL A 278 -32.77 1.49 -12.22
N LEU A 279 -31.48 1.13 -12.27
CA LEU A 279 -31.00 -0.19 -11.85
C LEU A 279 -31.16 -0.38 -10.34
N ILE A 280 -30.91 0.65 -9.54
CA ILE A 280 -31.21 0.66 -8.11
C ILE A 280 -32.71 0.50 -7.86
N ALA A 281 -33.57 1.17 -8.64
CA ALA A 281 -35.03 1.10 -8.50
C ALA A 281 -35.61 -0.25 -8.95
N ILE A 282 -35.18 -0.79 -10.10
CA ILE A 282 -35.55 -2.12 -10.60
C ILE A 282 -35.10 -3.18 -9.60
N TYR A 283 -33.89 -3.05 -9.06
CA TYR A 283 -33.40 -3.93 -8.02
C TYR A 283 -34.22 -3.82 -6.73
N TYR A 284 -34.60 -2.61 -6.29
CA TYR A 284 -35.48 -2.40 -5.13
C TYR A 284 -36.85 -3.07 -5.30
N ILE A 285 -37.39 -3.04 -6.52
CA ILE A 285 -38.65 -3.72 -6.88
C ILE A 285 -38.48 -5.24 -6.86
N LEU A 286 -37.35 -5.77 -7.32
CA LEU A 286 -37.04 -7.21 -7.29
C LEU A 286 -36.73 -7.71 -5.88
N ALA A 287 -36.05 -6.92 -5.06
CA ALA A 287 -35.69 -7.26 -3.67
C ALA A 287 -36.91 -7.33 -2.73
N ARG A 288 -37.99 -6.59 -3.01
CA ARG A 288 -39.28 -6.73 -2.31
C ARG A 288 -40.00 -8.05 -2.57
N ARG A 289 -39.60 -8.83 -3.59
CA ARG A 289 -40.25 -10.12 -3.92
C ARG A 289 -39.73 -11.30 -3.11
N HIS A 290 -38.67 -11.14 -2.32
CA HIS A 290 -38.27 -12.13 -1.33
C HIS A 290 -38.86 -11.74 0.02
N PRO A 291 -39.91 -12.42 0.52
CA PRO A 291 -40.38 -12.19 1.88
C PRO A 291 -39.22 -12.49 2.83
N THR A 292 -38.85 -11.48 3.61
CA THR A 292 -38.01 -11.65 4.79
C THR A 292 -38.59 -12.79 5.61
N ALA A 293 -37.78 -13.82 5.90
CA ALA A 293 -38.17 -14.86 6.83
C ALA A 293 -38.66 -14.21 8.15
N PRO A 294 -39.74 -14.71 8.76
CA PRO A 294 -40.33 -14.07 9.93
C PRO A 294 -39.34 -14.05 11.08
N THR A 295 -38.99 -12.84 11.52
CA THR A 295 -38.32 -12.57 12.79
C THR A 295 -39.36 -12.69 13.90
N SER A 296 -39.68 -13.91 14.34
CA SER A 296 -40.33 -14.16 15.63
C SER A 296 -39.35 -14.92 16.54
N PRO A 297 -39.23 -14.54 17.83
CA PRO A 297 -38.40 -15.26 18.80
C PRO A 297 -38.83 -16.70 19.09
N ASP A 298 -39.99 -17.16 18.59
CA ASP A 298 -40.61 -18.42 19.00
C ASP A 298 -40.06 -19.66 18.27
N ALA A 299 -39.28 -19.48 17.20
CA ALA A 299 -38.72 -20.60 16.43
C ALA A 299 -37.45 -21.20 17.05
N MET A 300 -36.86 -20.58 18.07
CA MET A 300 -35.62 -21.06 18.71
C MET A 300 -35.87 -22.15 19.77
N ASN A 301 -37.12 -22.46 20.10
CA ASN A 301 -37.46 -23.38 21.20
C ASN A 301 -38.13 -24.69 20.73
N LYS A 302 -37.94 -25.08 19.45
CA LYS A 302 -38.52 -26.32 18.88
C LYS A 302 -37.53 -27.23 18.18
N GLU A 303 -36.23 -27.02 18.37
CA GLU A 303 -35.20 -28.01 18.04
C GLU A 303 -34.43 -28.31 19.31
N GLY A 304 -35.05 -29.16 20.14
CA GLY A 304 -34.34 -30.00 21.10
C GLY A 304 -33.88 -31.30 20.44
#